data_AF-A0A2N0NBD5-F1
#
_entry.id   AF-A0A2N0NBD5-F1
#
_cell.length_a   1.000
_cell.length_b   1.000
_cell.length_c   1.000
_cell.angle_alpha   90.00
_cell.angle_beta   90.00
_cell.angle_gamma   90.00
#
_symmetry.space_group_name_H-M   'P 1'
#
loop_
_entity.id
_entity.type
_entity.pdbx_description
1 polymer ?
#
loop_
_entity_poly.entity_id
_entity_poly.type
_entity_poly.pdbx_seq_one_letter_code
_entity_poly.pdbx_strand_id
1 'polypeptide(L)'
;MSQKNLDVTLIKVPAHADDPLNNHVDALAKAAHTNLHLSSHSSSVLLAPCILQFNSLPVDMNIRKFIGDIFDAKSLLTLALLPRFNLNSSFSDIDWAYFIGYASDTHNSSKTKASYL
;
A
#
# COMPACT_ATOMS: atom_id res chain seq x y z
N MET A 1 -19.21 32.58 12.81
CA MET A 1 -17.98 31.90 12.34
C MET A 1 -16.85 32.91 12.37
N SER A 2 -15.83 32.71 13.21
CA SER A 2 -14.69 33.64 13.33
C SER A 2 -13.71 33.38 12.18
N GLN A 3 -13.50 34.38 11.31
CA GLN A 3 -12.46 34.32 10.28
C GLN A 3 -11.09 34.45 10.96
N LYS A 4 -10.35 33.34 11.02
CA LYS A 4 -8.96 33.34 11.46
C LYS A 4 -8.07 33.51 10.23
N ASN A 5 -7.58 34.72 10.01
CA ASN A 5 -6.60 34.99 8.97
C ASN A 5 -5.21 34.72 9.54
N LEU A 6 -4.55 33.67 9.06
CA LEU A 6 -3.17 33.35 9.38
C LEU A 6 -2.28 33.93 8.28
N ASP A 7 -1.33 34.78 8.67
CA ASP A 7 -0.26 35.22 7.77
C ASP A 7 1.01 34.40 8.08
N VAL A 8 1.64 33.87 7.05
CA VAL A 8 2.79 32.95 7.16
C VAL A 8 3.91 33.44 6.28
N THR A 9 5.10 33.61 6.86
CA THR A 9 6.32 33.92 6.12
C THR A 9 7.24 32.70 6.14
N LEU A 10 7.74 32.31 4.96
CA LEU A 10 8.71 31.23 4.81
C LEU A 10 10.12 31.81 4.71
N ILE A 11 11.01 31.40 5.60
CA ILE A 11 12.40 31.85 5.63
C ILE A 11 13.31 30.63 5.49
N LYS A 12 14.25 30.71 4.55
CA LYS A 12 15.28 29.69 4.38
C LYS A 12 16.48 30.02 5.26
N VAL A 13 16.82 29.12 6.18
CA VAL A 13 18.06 29.21 6.96
C VAL A 13 19.23 28.72 6.10
N PRO A 14 20.36 29.44 6.03
CA PRO A 14 21.58 28.95 5.37
C PRO A 14 22.09 27.67 6.02
N ALA A 15 22.72 26.79 5.22
CA ALA A 15 23.31 25.57 5.75
C ALA A 15 24.42 25.91 6.76
N HIS A 16 24.49 25.18 7.87
CA HIS A 16 25.50 25.36 8.92
C HIS A 16 25.54 26.78 9.52
N ALA A 17 24.42 27.51 9.50
CA ALA A 17 24.32 28.83 10.12
C ALA A 17 24.31 28.79 11.68
N ASP A 18 24.39 27.59 12.26
CA ASP A 18 24.29 27.32 13.70
C ASP A 18 23.11 28.01 14.40
N ASP A 19 22.01 28.20 13.68
CA ASP A 19 20.78 28.74 14.24
C ASP A 19 20.22 27.79 15.32
N PRO A 20 20.07 28.23 16.57
CA PRO A 20 19.74 27.34 17.68
C PRO A 20 18.34 26.73 17.55
N LEU A 21 17.37 27.44 16.96
CA LEU A 21 16.01 26.93 16.78
C LEU A 21 15.95 25.89 15.67
N ASN A 22 16.61 26.16 14.56
CA ASN A 22 16.71 25.21 13.45
C ASN A 22 17.48 23.95 13.86
N ASN A 23 18.56 24.10 14.64
CA ASN A 23 19.32 22.97 15.20
C ASN A 23 18.47 22.12 16.16
N HIS A 24 17.62 22.75 16.97
CA HIS A 24 16.70 22.04 17.86
C HIS A 24 15.67 21.22 17.07
N VAL A 25 15.04 21.82 16.05
CA VAL A 25 14.06 21.14 15.20
C VAL A 25 14.71 19.99 14.42
N ASP A 26 15.94 20.17 13.92
CA ASP A 26 16.71 19.10 13.28
C ASP A 26 17.03 17.95 14.24
N ALA A 27 17.42 18.23 15.49
CA ALA A 27 17.64 17.23 16.51
C ALA A 27 16.35 16.45 16.85
N LEU A 28 15.20 17.13 16.95
CA LEU A 28 13.90 16.50 17.15
C LEU A 28 13.51 15.61 15.96
N ALA A 29 13.72 16.08 14.73
CA ALA A 29 13.44 15.31 13.52
C ALA A 29 14.32 14.05 13.44
N LYS A 30 15.61 14.16 13.79
CA LYS A 30 16.53 13.03 13.90
C LYS A 30 16.11 12.04 14.98
N ALA A 31 15.75 12.52 16.17
CA ALA A 31 15.29 11.68 17.27
C ALA A 31 13.99 10.91 16.93
N ALA A 32 13.06 11.55 16.22
CA ALA A 32 11.84 10.89 15.73
C ALA A 32 12.16 9.77 14.72
N HIS A 33 13.13 10.00 13.83
CA HIS A 33 13.60 8.97 12.89
C HIS A 33 14.31 7.80 13.58
N THR A 34 15.10 8.05 14.63
CA THR A 34 15.75 6.97 15.39
C THR A 34 14.76 6.18 16.24
N ASN A 35 13.75 6.83 16.80
CA ASN A 35 12.68 6.17 17.56
C ASN A 35 11.75 5.32 16.68
N LEU A 36 11.67 5.60 15.38
CA LEU A 36 10.94 4.76 14.41
C LEU A 36 11.61 3.39 14.18
N HIS A 37 12.92 3.24 14.46
CA HIS A 37 13.60 1.94 14.40
C HIS A 37 13.30 1.05 15.62
N LEU A 38 12.50 1.52 16.58
CA LEU A 38 12.01 0.75 17.73
C LEU A 38 10.60 0.16 17.50
N SER A 39 10.18 0.02 16.24
CA SER A 39 8.90 -0.60 15.88
C SER A 39 9.04 -1.70 14.83
N SER A 40 9.50 -2.87 15.27
CA SER A 40 9.18 -4.14 14.58
C SER A 40 8.55 -5.19 15.50
N HIS A 41 8.25 -4.83 16.74
CA HIS A 41 7.44 -5.61 17.68
C HIS A 41 6.73 -4.60 18.58
N SER A 42 5.43 -4.61 18.87
CA SER A 42 4.35 -5.52 18.53
C SER A 42 3.12 -4.92 19.21
N SER A 43 1.97 -4.95 18.53
CA SER A 43 0.67 -5.12 19.22
C SER A 43 0.31 -4.09 20.29
N SER A 44 0.44 -2.79 20.03
CA SER A 44 -0.55 -1.88 20.60
C SER A 44 -1.81 -2.00 19.76
N VAL A 45 -2.61 -3.03 20.06
CA VAL A 45 -4.07 -2.93 19.93
C VAL A 45 -4.40 -1.65 20.69
N LEU A 46 -4.48 -0.54 19.97
CA LEU A 46 -4.96 0.70 20.52
C LEU A 46 -6.38 0.38 20.96
N LEU A 47 -6.52 0.25 22.28
CA LEU A 47 -7.78 0.24 23.02
C LEU A 47 -8.46 1.60 22.81
N ALA A 48 -8.82 1.91 21.57
CA ALA A 48 -9.72 3.00 21.27
C ALA A 48 -11.12 2.52 21.71
N PRO A 49 -11.86 3.31 22.50
CA PRO A 49 -13.20 2.95 22.98
C PRO A 49 -14.23 2.81 21.86
N CYS A 50 -13.85 3.03 20.59
CA CYS A 50 -14.65 2.72 19.42
C CYS A 50 -13.79 2.03 18.34
N ILE A 51 -14.21 0.84 17.95
CA ILE A 51 -13.74 0.19 16.72
C ILE A 51 -14.42 0.91 15.56
N LEU A 52 -13.67 1.64 14.75
CA LEU A 52 -14.18 2.19 13.50
C LEU A 52 -14.61 1.02 12.61
N GLN A 53 -15.81 1.07 12.03
CA GLN A 53 -16.31 0.03 11.14
C GLN A 53 -16.62 0.61 9.76
N PHE A 54 -16.35 -0.18 8.72
CA PHE A 54 -16.72 0.12 7.34
C PHE A 54 -17.44 -1.10 6.76
N ASN A 55 -18.70 -0.95 6.33
CA ASN A 55 -19.54 -2.08 5.90
C ASN A 55 -19.58 -3.23 6.90
N SER A 56 -19.69 -2.92 8.20
CA SER A 56 -19.64 -3.88 9.30
C SER A 56 -18.30 -4.61 9.49
N LEU A 57 -17.24 -4.23 8.75
CA LEU A 57 -15.89 -4.73 8.95
C LEU A 57 -15.12 -3.80 9.89
N PRO A 58 -14.40 -4.32 10.90
CA PRO A 58 -13.54 -3.50 11.73
C PRO A 58 -12.40 -2.91 10.88
N VAL A 59 -12.20 -1.61 10.99
CA VAL A 59 -11.11 -0.88 10.33
C VAL A 59 -9.84 -1.08 11.16
N ASP A 60 -8.82 -1.70 10.57
CA ASP A 60 -7.49 -1.79 11.19
C ASP A 60 -6.93 -0.37 11.36
N MET A 61 -6.33 -0.10 12.51
CA MET A 61 -5.67 1.18 12.79
C MET A 61 -4.53 1.46 11.79
N ASN A 62 -3.98 0.41 11.19
CA ASN A 62 -3.11 0.53 10.03
C ASN A 62 -3.95 0.62 8.73
N ILE A 63 -4.39 1.85 8.41
CA ILE A 63 -5.23 2.13 7.23
C ILE A 63 -4.62 1.57 5.93
N ARG A 64 -3.29 1.61 5.76
CA ARG A 64 -2.64 1.04 4.56
C ARG A 64 -2.88 -0.46 4.45
N LYS A 65 -2.73 -1.18 5.56
CA LYS A 65 -2.97 -2.62 5.62
C LYS A 65 -4.46 -2.92 5.40
N PHE A 66 -5.35 -2.18 6.05
CA PHE A 66 -6.80 -2.33 5.86
C PHE A 66 -7.24 -2.20 4.39
N ILE A 67 -6.72 -1.19 3.68
CA ILE A 67 -7.01 -1.00 2.25
C ILE A 67 -6.45 -2.14 1.42
N GLY A 68 -5.25 -2.63 1.74
CA GLY A 68 -4.66 -3.82 1.11
C GLY A 68 -5.54 -5.05 1.29
N ASP A 69 -5.94 -5.34 2.54
CA ASP A 69 -6.78 -6.49 2.88
C ASP A 69 -8.14 -6.45 2.14
N ILE A 70 -8.77 -5.27 2.02
CA ILE A 70 -9.99 -5.11 1.22
C ILE A 70 -9.76 -5.41 -0.25
N PHE A 71 -8.67 -4.87 -0.82
CA PHE A 71 -8.34 -5.07 -2.22
C PHE A 71 -8.07 -6.55 -2.51
N ASP A 72 -7.32 -7.22 -1.63
CA ASP A 72 -7.01 -8.64 -1.74
C ASP A 72 -8.27 -9.50 -1.63
N ALA A 73 -9.15 -9.21 -0.67
CA ALA A 73 -10.41 -9.93 -0.53
C ALA A 73 -11.32 -9.78 -1.76
N LYS A 74 -11.41 -8.58 -2.34
CA LYS A 74 -12.15 -8.34 -3.59
C LYS A 74 -11.53 -9.05 -4.78
N SER A 75 -10.20 -9.05 -4.86
CA SER A 75 -9.45 -9.74 -5.90
C SER A 75 -9.66 -11.26 -5.79
N LEU A 76 -9.60 -11.82 -4.58
CA LEU A 76 -9.89 -13.22 -4.30
C LEU A 76 -11.33 -13.60 -4.62
N LEU A 77 -12.31 -12.75 -4.29
CA LEU A 77 -13.70 -12.96 -4.67
C LEU A 77 -13.85 -12.98 -6.20
N THR A 78 -13.24 -12.02 -6.88
CA THR A 78 -13.26 -11.96 -8.35
C THR A 78 -12.63 -13.22 -8.95
N LEU A 79 -11.51 -13.69 -8.39
CA LEU A 79 -10.87 -14.95 -8.79
C LEU A 79 -11.80 -16.14 -8.57
N ALA A 80 -12.43 -16.25 -7.39
CA ALA A 80 -13.33 -17.36 -7.06
C ALA A 80 -14.60 -17.40 -7.94
N LEU A 81 -15.04 -16.24 -8.43
CA LEU A 81 -16.18 -16.12 -9.34
C LEU A 81 -15.85 -16.42 -10.81
N LEU A 82 -14.57 -16.59 -11.15
CA LEU A 82 -14.22 -16.99 -12.51
C LEU A 82 -14.84 -18.36 -12.83
N PRO A 83 -15.36 -18.58 -14.05
CA PRO A 83 -16.03 -19.83 -14.43
C PRO A 83 -15.22 -21.07 -14.03
N ARG A 84 -13.91 -21.09 -14.33
CA ARG A 84 -13.01 -22.20 -13.98
C ARG A 84 -12.94 -22.59 -12.48
N PHE A 85 -13.32 -21.70 -11.57
CA PHE A 85 -13.37 -21.96 -10.12
C PHE A 85 -14.81 -22.13 -9.61
N ASN A 86 -15.80 -21.85 -10.45
CA ASN A 86 -17.20 -22.04 -10.15
C ASN A 86 -17.66 -23.41 -10.69
N LEU A 87 -17.91 -24.35 -9.78
CA LEU A 87 -18.38 -25.71 -10.09
C LEU A 87 -19.73 -25.76 -10.83
N ASN A 88 -20.49 -24.65 -10.82
CA ASN A 88 -21.75 -24.52 -11.55
C ASN A 88 -21.56 -24.00 -12.98
N SER A 89 -20.34 -23.63 -13.39
CA SER A 89 -20.07 -23.21 -14.76
C SER A 89 -19.91 -24.42 -15.67
N SER A 90 -20.33 -24.29 -16.93
CA SER A 90 -20.07 -25.34 -17.92
C SER A 90 -18.61 -25.28 -18.34
N PHE A 91 -18.00 -26.45 -18.57
CA PHE A 91 -16.63 -26.55 -19.10
C PHE A 91 -16.46 -25.85 -20.46
N SER A 92 -17.57 -25.68 -21.20
CA SER A 92 -17.62 -24.92 -22.46
C SER A 92 -17.49 -23.42 -22.29
N ASP A 93 -17.76 -22.89 -21.09
CA ASP A 93 -17.73 -21.45 -20.80
C ASP A 93 -16.30 -20.97 -20.47
N ILE A 94 -15.34 -21.89 -20.44
CA ILE A 94 -13.93 -21.62 -20.17
C ILE A 94 -13.21 -21.52 -21.52
N ASP A 95 -12.73 -20.33 -21.88
CA ASP A 95 -11.88 -20.13 -23.05
C ASP A 95 -10.45 -20.66 -22.77
N TRP A 96 -10.27 -21.95 -23.04
CA TRP A 96 -9.00 -22.65 -22.91
C TRP A 96 -7.94 -22.16 -23.91
N ALA A 97 -8.35 -21.65 -25.08
CA ALA A 97 -7.40 -21.20 -26.11
C ALA A 97 -6.67 -19.93 -25.66
N TYR A 98 -7.40 -18.98 -25.08
CA TYR A 98 -6.82 -17.77 -24.49
C TYR A 98 -5.81 -18.08 -23.38
N PHE A 99 -6.11 -19.05 -22.51
CA PHE A 99 -5.22 -19.44 -21.41
C PHE A 99 -3.92 -20.11 -21.88
N ILE A 100 -4.02 -21.04 -22.83
CA ILE A 100 -2.85 -21.73 -23.39
C ILE A 100 -1.96 -20.77 -24.19
N GLY A 101 -2.55 -19.79 -24.89
CA GLY A 101 -1.79 -18.74 -25.59
C GLY A 101 -0.94 -17.91 -24.62
N TYR A 102 -1.54 -17.41 -23.54
CA TYR A 102 -0.83 -16.58 -22.54
C TYR A 102 0.30 -17.35 -21.83
N ALA A 103 0.09 -18.62 -21.51
CA ALA A 103 1.12 -19.48 -20.92
C ALA A 103 2.27 -19.76 -21.90
N SER A 104 1.96 -19.92 -23.20
CA SER A 104 2.96 -20.16 -24.24
C SER A 104 3.85 -18.92 -24.49
N ASP A 105 3.27 -17.72 -24.42
CA ASP A 105 4.01 -16.46 -24.59
C ASP A 105 5.00 -16.20 -23.44
N THR A 106 4.65 -16.58 -22.21
CA THR A 106 5.59 -16.48 -21.07
C THR A 106 6.79 -17.45 -21.17
N HIS A 107 6.67 -18.53 -21.94
CA HIS A 107 7.74 -19.51 -22.12
C HIS A 107 8.69 -19.17 -23.29
N ASN A 108 8.28 -18.30 -24.21
CA ASN A 108 9.08 -17.89 -25.38
C ASN A 108 9.86 -16.57 -25.19
N SER A 109 9.64 -15.83 -24.11
CA SER A 109 10.37 -14.57 -23.83
C SER A 109 11.87 -14.76 -23.52
N SER A 110 12.38 -15.99 -23.37
CA SER A 110 13.78 -16.27 -23.05
C SER A 110 14.59 -16.92 -24.18
N LYS A 111 14.05 -17.09 -25.39
CA LYS A 111 14.78 -17.65 -26.54
C LYS A 111 14.57 -16.87 -27.85
N THR A 112 14.89 -15.58 -27.86
CA THR A 112 15.16 -14.87 -29.13
C THR A 112 16.29 -13.85 -28.98
N LYS A 113 17.49 -14.33 -28.69
CA LYS A 113 18.75 -13.62 -28.98
C LYS A 113 19.79 -14.62 -29.46
N ALA A 114 19.66 -15.02 -30.72
CA ALA A 114 20.78 -15.54 -31.49
C ALA A 114 20.56 -15.25 -32.97
N SER A 115 21.59 -14.71 -33.60
CA SER A 115 21.87 -14.66 -35.05
C SER A 115 20.89 -13.88 -35.94
N TYR A 116 21.17 -12.59 -36.11
CA TYR A 116 21.38 -11.97 -37.43
C TYR A 116 22.35 -10.79 -37.27
N LEU A 117 23.64 -11.08 -37.41
CA LEU A 117 24.72 -10.33 -38.08
C LEU A 117 26.05 -11.01 -37.72
#